data_AF-A0A9Q4KZV7-F1
#
_entry.id   AF-A0A9Q4KZV7-F1
#
_cell.length_a   1.000
_cell.length_b   1.000
_cell.length_c   1.000
_cell.angle_alpha   90.00
_cell.angle_beta   90.00
_cell.angle_gamma   90.00
#
_symmetry.space_group_name_H-M   'P 1'
#
loop_
_entity.id
_entity.type
_entity.pdbx_description
1 polymer ?
#
loop_
_entity_poly.entity_id
_entity_poly.type
_entity_poly.pdbx_seq_one_letter_code
_entity_poly.pdbx_strand_id
1 'polypeptide(L)'
;MRKDTTNTDSVLDELSKAATADNQSESYDISLGSSDDATKDVERELDELMEQVNSALPTDEVQFDEAIIKENLDEILLMLIALHEETHGKELLSDLTHLFGAQLSPGTVYPSLHNLEEEDVLSMHAKVRTKEYSIDDEEYVRATVERTMVQHLAFGLLLYAFLPRL
;
A
#
# COMPACT_ATOMS: atom_id res chain seq x y z
N MET A 1 9.34 -41.11 -5.17
CA MET A 1 9.66 -40.29 -3.98
C MET A 1 10.45 -39.10 -4.50
N ARG A 2 10.09 -37.84 -4.35
CA ARG A 2 8.99 -37.13 -3.66
C ARG A 2 8.49 -36.03 -4.64
N LYS A 3 7.20 -35.70 -4.58
CA LYS A 3 6.62 -34.55 -5.26
C LYS A 3 6.58 -33.45 -4.19
N ASP A 4 7.47 -32.47 -4.28
CA ASP A 4 7.37 -31.26 -3.46
C ASP A 4 6.27 -30.41 -4.05
N THR A 5 5.04 -30.65 -3.60
CA THR A 5 3.92 -29.74 -3.77
C THR A 5 4.08 -28.67 -2.70
N THR A 6 4.62 -27.51 -3.06
CA THR A 6 4.59 -26.33 -2.20
C THR A 6 3.13 -26.09 -1.82
N ASN A 7 2.82 -26.18 -0.54
CA ASN A 7 1.46 -26.23 -0.03
C ASN A 7 0.87 -24.81 -0.05
N THR A 8 0.25 -24.43 -1.17
CA THR A 8 -0.30 -23.08 -1.42
C THR A 8 -1.38 -22.67 -0.43
N ASP A 9 -2.10 -23.63 0.17
CA ASP A 9 -3.04 -23.37 1.27
C ASP A 9 -2.32 -22.73 2.48
N SER A 10 -1.04 -23.08 2.71
CA SER A 10 -0.24 -22.54 3.81
C SER A 10 0.12 -21.07 3.65
N VAL A 11 0.41 -20.65 2.41
CA VAL A 11 0.82 -19.26 2.12
C VAL A 11 -0.36 -18.32 2.25
N LEU A 12 -1.54 -18.73 1.78
CA LEU A 12 -2.77 -17.93 1.91
C LEU A 12 -3.26 -17.84 3.36
N ASP A 13 -3.16 -18.94 4.12
CA ASP A 13 -3.44 -18.94 5.55
C ASP A 13 -2.43 -18.08 6.33
N GLU A 14 -1.15 -18.07 5.96
CA GLU A 14 -0.12 -17.20 6.56
C GLU A 14 -0.34 -15.72 6.23
N LEU A 15 -0.68 -15.39 4.98
CA LEU A 15 -1.05 -14.02 4.57
C LEU A 15 -2.31 -13.53 5.30
N SER A 16 -3.33 -14.39 5.44
CA SER A 16 -4.54 -14.07 6.19
C SER A 16 -4.27 -13.87 7.68
N LYS A 17 -3.31 -14.60 8.24
CA LYS A 17 -2.93 -14.49 9.66
C LYS A 17 -2.09 -13.26 9.94
N ALA A 18 -1.20 -12.88 9.02
CA ALA A 18 -0.45 -11.63 9.06
C ALA A 18 -1.40 -10.42 9.10
N ALA A 19 -2.38 -10.37 8.20
CA ALA A 19 -3.34 -9.26 8.08
C ALA A 19 -4.28 -9.06 9.30
N THR A 20 -4.36 -10.02 10.23
CA THR A 20 -5.29 -9.96 11.37
C THR A 20 -4.61 -9.72 12.73
N ALA A 21 -3.28 -9.57 12.75
CA ALA A 21 -2.51 -9.49 13.98
C ALA A 21 -2.67 -8.17 14.76
N ASP A 22 -3.16 -7.09 14.13
CA ASP A 22 -2.97 -5.72 14.65
C ASP A 22 -4.17 -5.06 15.34
N ASN A 23 -5.18 -5.84 15.76
CA ASN A 23 -6.39 -5.27 16.36
C ASN A 23 -6.26 -4.89 17.86
N GLN A 24 -5.08 -4.47 18.33
CA GLN A 24 -4.89 -3.96 19.70
C GLN A 24 -4.34 -2.53 19.70
N SER A 25 -5.28 -1.59 19.77
CA SER A 25 -5.05 -0.15 19.91
C SER A 25 -4.11 0.23 21.05
N GLU A 26 -3.21 1.18 20.80
CA GLU A 26 -2.71 2.10 21.81
C GLU A 26 -2.96 3.55 21.34
N SER A 27 -3.68 4.32 22.17
CA SER A 27 -3.93 5.73 21.90
C SER A 27 -2.69 6.55 22.22
N TYR A 28 -2.23 7.39 21.28
CA TYR A 28 -1.18 8.36 21.54
C TYR A 28 -1.67 9.80 21.44
N ASP A 29 -1.13 10.59 22.36
CA ASP A 29 -1.48 11.94 22.75
C ASP A 29 -0.97 12.94 21.70
N ILE A 30 -1.84 13.84 21.23
CA ILE A 30 -1.58 14.75 20.11
C ILE A 30 -0.54 15.82 20.53
N SER A 31 0.65 15.74 19.97
CA SER A 31 1.61 16.85 19.92
C SER A 31 1.89 17.18 18.46
N LEU A 32 1.51 18.40 18.03
CA LEU A 32 1.76 18.91 16.68
C LEU A 32 3.27 18.86 16.34
N GLY A 33 3.68 17.78 15.68
CA GLY A 33 5.04 17.51 15.21
C GLY A 33 5.24 17.90 13.75
N SER A 34 6.47 18.27 13.42
CA SER A 34 6.94 18.58 12.07
C SER A 34 6.70 17.41 11.11
N SER A 35 6.48 17.68 9.82
CA SER A 35 6.25 16.66 8.76
C SER A 35 7.30 15.53 8.69
N ASP A 36 8.46 15.72 9.30
CA ASP A 36 9.55 14.72 9.37
C ASP A 36 9.31 13.60 10.40
N ASP A 37 8.33 13.78 11.30
CA ASP A 37 7.92 12.76 12.29
C ASP A 37 6.85 11.84 11.68
N ALA A 38 5.85 12.42 11.00
CA ALA A 38 4.78 11.69 10.32
C ALA A 38 5.33 10.72 9.25
N THR A 39 6.28 11.16 8.43
CA THR A 39 6.91 10.28 7.43
C THR A 39 7.64 9.09 8.08
N LYS A 40 8.25 9.26 9.26
CA LYS A 40 8.95 8.17 9.97
C LYS A 40 7.99 7.16 10.59
N ASP A 41 6.84 7.63 11.06
CA ASP A 41 5.79 6.73 11.54
C ASP A 41 5.21 5.90 10.39
N VAL A 42 4.94 6.53 9.23
CA VAL A 42 4.50 5.81 8.03
C VAL A 42 5.57 4.84 7.51
N GLU A 43 6.84 5.23 7.51
CA GLU A 43 7.96 4.35 7.16
C GLU A 43 8.00 3.12 8.08
N ARG A 44 7.87 3.31 9.40
CA ARG A 44 7.83 2.21 10.38
C ARG A 44 6.64 1.28 10.15
N GLU A 45 5.43 1.82 10.00
CA GLU A 45 4.23 1.02 9.77
C GLU A 45 4.32 0.23 8.46
N LEU A 46 4.86 0.82 7.39
CA LEU A 46 5.08 0.13 6.13
C LEU A 46 6.17 -0.95 6.25
N ASP A 47 7.27 -0.68 6.96
CA ASP A 47 8.32 -1.68 7.21
C ASP A 47 7.77 -2.89 7.97
N GLU A 48 6.91 -2.67 8.97
CA GLU A 48 6.22 -3.74 9.71
C GLU A 48 5.30 -4.56 8.79
N LEU A 49 4.53 -3.90 7.90
CA LEU A 49 3.73 -4.59 6.88
C LEU A 49 4.59 -5.41 5.91
N MET A 50 5.74 -4.87 5.48
CA MET A 50 6.66 -5.55 4.57
C MET A 50 7.35 -6.74 5.24
N GLU A 51 7.70 -6.64 6.53
CA GLU A 51 8.25 -7.76 7.30
C GLU A 51 7.24 -8.91 7.40
N GLN A 52 5.96 -8.60 7.61
CA GLN A 52 4.88 -9.58 7.60
C GLN A 52 4.75 -10.29 6.24
N VAL A 53 4.82 -9.53 5.13
CA VAL A 53 4.78 -10.10 3.77
C VAL A 53 5.97 -11.03 3.52
N ASN A 54 7.18 -10.60 3.87
CA ASN A 54 8.41 -11.40 3.71
C ASN A 54 8.37 -12.68 4.57
N SER A 55 7.73 -12.65 5.74
CA SER A 55 7.55 -13.85 6.56
C SER A 55 6.58 -14.86 5.94
N ALA A 56 5.55 -14.41 5.23
CA ALA A 56 4.54 -15.29 4.62
C ALA A 56 4.98 -15.83 3.24
N LEU A 57 5.85 -15.11 2.55
CA LEU A 57 6.43 -15.50 1.27
C LEU A 57 7.96 -15.45 1.39
N PRO A 58 8.63 -16.58 1.69
CA PRO A 58 10.09 -16.64 1.71
C PRO A 58 10.62 -16.53 0.28
N THR A 59 10.66 -15.31 -0.23
CA THR A 59 11.27 -14.91 -1.50
C THR A 59 12.52 -14.08 -1.19
N ASP A 60 13.47 -14.04 -2.13
CA ASP A 60 14.53 -13.03 -2.07
C ASP A 60 13.89 -11.63 -2.04
N GLU A 61 14.55 -10.64 -1.42
CA GLU A 61 14.04 -9.26 -1.22
C GLU A 61 13.18 -8.77 -2.40
N VAL A 62 11.85 -8.71 -2.20
CA VAL A 62 10.92 -8.28 -3.25
C VAL A 62 11.04 -6.78 -3.38
N GLN A 63 11.67 -6.33 -4.46
CA GLN A 63 11.63 -4.94 -4.87
C GLN A 63 10.55 -4.77 -5.95
N PHE A 64 9.71 -3.76 -5.77
CA PHE A 64 8.71 -3.40 -6.76
C PHE A 64 9.34 -2.47 -7.80
N ASP A 65 9.28 -2.87 -9.07
CA ASP A 65 9.68 -1.98 -10.16
C ASP A 65 8.73 -0.79 -10.26
N GLU A 66 9.25 0.39 -10.66
CA GLU A 66 8.45 1.63 -10.82
C GLU A 66 7.23 1.42 -11.76
N ALA A 67 7.32 0.49 -12.72
CA ALA A 67 6.19 0.13 -13.58
C ALA A 67 5.02 -0.49 -12.80
N ILE A 68 5.30 -1.41 -11.87
CA ILE A 68 4.29 -2.04 -11.01
C ILE A 68 3.67 -0.99 -10.08
N ILE A 69 4.51 -0.12 -9.51
CA ILE A 69 4.04 1.00 -8.66
C ILE A 69 3.11 1.92 -9.44
N LYS A 70 3.46 2.25 -10.68
CA LYS A 70 2.65 3.12 -11.53
C LYS A 70 1.34 2.46 -11.98
N GLU A 71 1.34 1.15 -12.21
CA GLU A 71 0.13 0.39 -12.58
C GLU A 71 -0.88 0.28 -11.42
N ASN A 72 -0.41 0.37 -10.17
CA ASN A 72 -1.21 0.28 -8.95
C ASN A 72 -1.18 1.58 -8.14
N LEU A 73 -1.04 2.72 -8.83
CA LEU A 73 -0.80 4.01 -8.18
C LEU A 73 -1.96 4.40 -7.26
N ASP A 74 -3.20 4.19 -7.69
CA ASP A 74 -4.38 4.60 -6.94
C ASP A 74 -4.45 3.83 -5.62
N GLU A 75 -4.24 2.51 -5.63
CA GLU A 75 -4.18 1.68 -4.42
C GLU A 75 -3.06 2.10 -3.47
N ILE A 76 -1.87 2.39 -3.99
CA ILE A 76 -0.73 2.82 -3.17
C ILE A 76 -1.01 4.19 -2.55
N LEU A 77 -1.61 5.12 -3.29
CA LEU A 77 -2.00 6.43 -2.75
C LEU A 77 -3.06 6.27 -1.67
N LEU A 78 -4.07 5.43 -1.87
CA LEU A 78 -5.10 5.18 -0.85
C LEU A 78 -4.51 4.57 0.42
N MET A 79 -3.57 3.62 0.28
CA MET A 79 -2.84 3.05 1.42
C MET A 79 -2.02 4.12 2.15
N LEU A 80 -1.21 4.91 1.43
CA LEU A 80 -0.42 5.99 2.05
C LEU A 80 -1.31 7.03 2.74
N ILE A 81 -2.39 7.47 2.11
CA ILE A 81 -3.34 8.42 2.69
C ILE A 81 -4.04 7.81 3.92
N ALA A 82 -4.28 6.50 3.96
CA ALA A 82 -4.87 5.85 5.13
C ALA A 82 -3.89 5.71 6.31
N LEU A 83 -2.58 5.61 6.04
CA LEU A 83 -1.52 5.60 7.07
C LEU A 83 -1.26 7.02 7.61
N HIS A 84 -1.61 8.06 6.85
CA HIS A 84 -1.55 9.45 7.29
C HIS A 84 -2.90 9.91 7.87
N GLU A 85 -2.91 10.76 8.91
CA GLU A 85 -4.18 11.38 9.37
C GLU A 85 -4.69 12.46 8.37
N GLU A 86 -3.79 13.28 7.83
CA GLU A 86 -4.01 14.24 6.74
C GLU A 86 -2.70 14.34 5.94
N THR A 87 -2.74 14.29 4.60
CA THR A 87 -1.52 14.42 3.78
C THR A 87 -1.70 15.34 2.59
N HIS A 88 -0.61 15.83 2.02
CA HIS A 88 -0.62 16.65 0.81
C HIS A 88 0.22 16.03 -0.31
N GLY A 89 -0.11 16.38 -1.57
CA GLY A 89 0.50 15.73 -2.73
C GLY A 89 2.04 15.77 -2.83
N LYS A 90 2.72 16.72 -2.18
CA LYS A 90 4.20 16.73 -2.12
C LYS A 90 4.78 15.69 -1.17
N GLU A 91 4.06 15.37 -0.11
CA GLU A 91 4.44 14.38 0.90
C GLU A 91 4.27 12.99 0.31
N LEU A 92 3.11 12.73 -0.31
CA LEU A 92 2.89 11.50 -1.09
C LEU A 92 3.97 11.25 -2.16
N LEU A 93 4.42 12.29 -2.88
CA LEU A 93 5.53 12.16 -3.83
C LEU A 93 6.87 11.80 -3.15
N SER A 94 7.09 12.35 -1.96
CA SER A 94 8.26 12.05 -1.12
C SER A 94 8.20 10.58 -0.67
N ASP A 95 7.05 10.14 -0.15
CA ASP A 95 6.81 8.79 0.35
C ASP A 95 6.97 7.76 -0.77
N LEU A 96 6.40 8.01 -1.96
CA LEU A 96 6.60 7.16 -3.14
C LEU A 96 8.08 6.99 -3.49
N THR A 97 8.89 8.04 -3.34
CA THR A 97 10.32 7.99 -3.62
C THR A 97 11.09 7.26 -2.52
N HIS A 98 10.78 7.54 -1.26
CA HIS A 98 11.51 7.02 -0.11
C HIS A 98 11.17 5.56 0.20
N LEU A 99 9.88 5.22 0.16
CA LEU A 99 9.35 3.93 0.57
C LEU A 99 9.36 2.91 -0.58
N PHE A 100 9.06 3.36 -1.80
CA PHE A 100 8.94 2.48 -2.97
C PHE A 100 10.05 2.66 -4.00
N GLY A 101 10.96 3.61 -3.79
CA GLY A 101 12.01 3.93 -4.77
C GLY A 101 11.46 4.50 -6.09
N ALA A 102 10.19 4.89 -6.15
CA ALA A 102 9.48 5.25 -7.37
C ALA A 102 9.49 6.78 -7.60
N GLN A 103 10.12 7.22 -8.69
CA GLN A 103 10.26 8.66 -8.99
C GLN A 103 9.11 9.17 -9.85
N LEU A 104 7.89 9.14 -9.30
CA LEU A 104 6.71 9.57 -10.03
C LEU A 104 6.63 11.10 -10.16
N SER A 105 6.17 11.58 -11.31
CA SER A 105 6.03 13.01 -11.56
C SER A 105 4.72 13.56 -10.97
N PRO A 106 4.64 14.86 -10.66
CA PRO A 106 3.38 15.51 -10.31
C PRO A 106 2.28 15.34 -11.37
N GLY A 107 2.65 15.27 -12.65
CA GLY A 107 1.72 15.01 -13.75
C GLY A 107 1.22 13.57 -13.83
N THR A 108 1.72 12.68 -12.97
CA THR A 108 1.24 11.30 -12.79
C THR A 108 0.38 11.21 -11.53
N VAL A 109 0.85 11.75 -10.41
CA VAL A 109 0.19 11.61 -9.10
C VAL A 109 -1.02 12.52 -8.95
N TYR A 110 -0.95 13.78 -9.38
CA TYR A 110 -2.06 14.71 -9.19
C TYR A 110 -3.32 14.37 -10.00
N PRO A 111 -3.23 13.82 -11.22
CA PRO A 111 -4.41 13.27 -11.90
C PRO A 111 -5.09 12.15 -11.11
N SER A 112 -4.34 11.20 -10.55
CA SER A 112 -4.91 10.13 -9.71
C SER A 112 -5.63 10.69 -8.48
N LEU A 113 -4.98 11.60 -7.74
CA LEU A 113 -5.62 12.24 -6.58
C LEU A 113 -6.89 13.02 -6.95
N HIS A 114 -6.89 13.67 -8.12
CA HIS A 114 -8.07 14.39 -8.59
C HIS A 114 -9.20 13.46 -8.98
N ASN A 115 -8.90 12.34 -9.65
CA ASN A 115 -9.91 11.34 -10.01
C ASN A 115 -10.55 10.73 -8.75
N LEU A 116 -9.73 10.36 -7.76
CA LEU A 116 -10.23 9.82 -6.49
C LEU A 116 -11.08 10.83 -5.70
N GLU A 117 -10.79 12.13 -5.82
CA GLU A 117 -11.64 13.19 -5.26
C GLU A 117 -12.94 13.37 -6.06
N GLU A 118 -12.90 13.33 -7.39
CA GLU A 118 -14.11 13.39 -8.24
C GLU A 118 -15.03 12.18 -8.05
N GLU A 119 -14.49 11.04 -7.62
CA GLU A 119 -15.23 9.82 -7.26
C GLU A 119 -15.76 9.82 -5.82
N ASP A 120 -15.59 10.91 -5.07
CA ASP A 120 -15.95 11.04 -3.64
C ASP A 120 -15.25 10.00 -2.73
N VAL A 121 -14.11 9.44 -3.18
CA VAL A 121 -13.29 8.52 -2.37
C VAL A 121 -12.40 9.28 -1.40
N LEU A 122 -11.86 10.42 -1.87
CA LEU A 122 -11.05 11.34 -1.09
C LEU A 122 -11.80 12.65 -0.84
N SER A 123 -11.70 13.16 0.39
CA SER A 123 -12.04 14.55 0.70
C SER A 123 -10.81 15.43 0.50
N MET A 124 -10.98 16.55 -0.21
CA MET A 124 -9.94 17.57 -0.36
C MET A 124 -10.25 18.81 0.48
N HIS A 125 -9.40 19.07 1.46
CA HIS A 125 -9.47 20.26 2.31
C HIS A 125 -8.46 21.31 1.85
N ALA A 126 -8.96 22.46 1.40
CA ALA A 126 -8.12 23.59 1.02
C ALA A 126 -7.70 24.41 2.25
N LYS A 127 -6.51 24.16 2.81
CA LYS A 127 -5.91 25.03 3.84
C LYS A 127 -5.00 26.07 3.19
N VAL A 128 -5.44 27.34 3.13
CA VAL A 128 -4.73 28.59 2.75
C VAL A 128 -3.87 28.58 1.47
N ARG A 129 -2.93 27.63 1.34
CA ARG A 129 -1.99 27.43 0.23
C ARG A 129 -1.77 25.95 -0.19
N THR A 130 -2.35 24.99 0.52
CA THR A 130 -2.12 23.56 0.29
C THR A 130 -3.46 22.82 0.18
N LYS A 131 -3.50 21.84 -0.73
CA LYS A 131 -4.57 20.84 -0.78
C LYS A 131 -4.16 19.66 0.09
N GLU A 132 -4.94 19.39 1.11
CA GLU A 132 -4.80 18.20 1.95
C GLU A 132 -5.87 17.20 1.56
N TYR A 133 -5.52 15.92 1.61
CA TYR A 133 -6.37 14.79 1.26
C TYR A 133 -6.54 13.89 2.48
N SER A 134 -7.75 13.40 2.66
CA SER A 134 -8.13 12.37 3.63
C SER A 134 -9.12 11.40 3.00
N ILE A 135 -9.23 10.18 3.53
CA ILE A 135 -10.21 9.19 3.07
C ILE A 135 -11.62 9.65 3.47
N ASP A 136 -12.56 9.65 2.51
CA ASP A 136 -13.99 9.89 2.74
C ASP A 136 -14.80 8.58 2.64
N ASP A 137 -14.36 7.63 1.81
CA ASP A 137 -14.98 6.31 1.65
C ASP A 137 -14.02 5.15 1.99
N GLU A 138 -13.97 4.76 3.28
CA GLU A 138 -13.17 3.62 3.74
C GLU A 138 -13.62 2.27 3.14
N GLU A 139 -14.91 2.12 2.79
CA GLU A 139 -15.43 0.87 2.22
C GLU A 139 -14.90 0.68 0.79
N TYR A 140 -14.88 1.75 0.00
CA TYR A 140 -14.25 1.77 -1.31
C TYR A 140 -12.77 1.43 -1.22
N VAL A 141 -12.03 2.08 -0.31
CA VAL A 141 -10.58 1.82 -0.12
C VAL A 141 -10.34 0.34 0.16
N ARG A 142 -11.08 -0.24 1.13
CA ARG A 142 -10.96 -1.66 1.46
C ARG A 142 -11.25 -2.56 0.27
N ALA A 143 -12.36 -2.32 -0.43
CA ALA A 143 -12.77 -3.15 -1.58
C ALA A 143 -11.77 -3.07 -2.73
N THR A 144 -11.22 -1.88 -2.99
CA THR A 144 -10.25 -1.64 -4.06
C THR A 144 -8.91 -2.31 -3.75
N VAL A 145 -8.37 -2.12 -2.54
CA VAL A 145 -7.13 -2.79 -2.11
C VAL A 145 -7.30 -4.32 -2.10
N GLU A 146 -8.40 -4.84 -1.57
CA GLU A 146 -8.68 -6.28 -1.55
C GLU A 146 -8.76 -6.87 -2.98
N ARG A 147 -9.49 -6.20 -3.87
CA ARG A 147 -9.63 -6.63 -5.26
C ARG A 147 -8.28 -6.69 -5.97
N THR A 148 -7.47 -5.65 -5.82
CA THR A 148 -6.15 -5.55 -6.44
C THR A 148 -5.20 -6.61 -5.87
N MET A 149 -5.23 -6.85 -4.55
CA MET A 149 -4.50 -7.96 -3.91
C MET A 149 -4.88 -9.32 -4.51
N VAL A 150 -6.18 -9.65 -4.58
CA VAL A 150 -6.67 -10.92 -5.11
C VAL A 150 -6.23 -11.09 -6.58
N GLN A 151 -6.26 -10.03 -7.37
CA GLN A 151 -5.85 -10.07 -8.78
C GLN A 151 -4.35 -10.37 -8.93
N HIS A 152 -3.48 -9.71 -8.16
CA HIS A 152 -2.04 -9.93 -8.21
C HIS A 152 -1.68 -11.35 -7.76
N LEU A 153 -2.30 -11.82 -6.69
CA LEU A 153 -2.12 -13.19 -6.21
C LEU A 153 -2.57 -14.22 -7.24
N ALA A 154 -3.75 -14.05 -7.84
CA ALA A 154 -4.25 -14.94 -8.88
C ALA A 154 -3.31 -14.97 -10.10
N PHE A 155 -2.77 -13.82 -10.49
CA PHE A 155 -1.80 -13.72 -11.58
C PHE A 155 -0.48 -14.40 -11.24
N GLY A 156 0.06 -14.18 -10.03
CA GLY A 156 1.25 -14.86 -9.53
C GLY A 156 1.08 -16.39 -9.51
N LEU A 157 -0.08 -16.88 -9.04
CA LEU A 157 -0.43 -18.30 -9.04
C LEU A 157 -0.52 -18.87 -10.46
N LEU A 158 -1.05 -18.11 -11.42
CA LEU A 158 -1.09 -18.51 -12.83
C LEU A 158 0.34 -18.69 -13.39
N LEU A 159 1.22 -17.72 -13.17
CA LEU A 159 2.62 -17.78 -13.61
C LEU A 159 3.34 -18.95 -12.97
N TYR A 160 3.19 -19.13 -11.65
CA TYR A 160 3.75 -20.26 -10.91
C TYR A 160 3.27 -21.60 -11.47
N ALA A 161 1.97 -21.76 -11.72
CA ALA A 161 1.40 -22.99 -12.30
C ALA A 161 1.89 -23.24 -13.73
N PHE A 162 2.33 -22.20 -14.43
CA PHE A 162 2.91 -22.30 -15.76
C PHE A 162 4.40 -22.68 -15.74
N LEU A 163 5.18 -22.28 -14.72
CA LEU A 163 6.63 -22.54 -14.66
C LEU A 163 7.04 -24.01 -14.89
N PRO A 164 6.40 -25.04 -14.31
CA PRO A 164 6.77 -26.44 -14.58
C PRO A 164 6.53 -26.92 -16.02
N ARG A 165 5.87 -26.11 -16.84
CA ARG A 165 5.61 -26.39 -18.27
C ARG A 165 6.69 -25.83 -19.18
N LEU A 166 7.60 -25.01 -18.65
CA LEU A 166 8.83 -24.58 -19.33
C LEU A 166 9.92 -25.64 -19.18
#